data_AF-A0A7X8ZGU6-F1
#
_entry.id   AF-A0A7X8ZGU6-F1
#
_cell.length_a   1.000
_cell.length_b   1.000
_cell.length_c   1.000
_cell.angle_alpha   90.00
_cell.angle_beta   90.00
_cell.angle_gamma   90.00
#
_symmetry.space_group_name_H-M   'P 1'
#
loop_
_entity.id
_entity.type
_entity.pdbx_description
1 polymer ?
#
loop_
_entity_poly.entity_id
_entity_poly.type
_entity_poly.pdbx_seq_one_letter_code
_entity_poly.pdbx_strand_id
1 'polypeptide(L)'
;MRLVWLSINASYSHSSLALPLLHQAAQSQSSWTWQKLESSLGDNPGELALRLSELQADLLCCSLFLFNCEFVYSILQRFRVLHPHCVIIAGGPECLGPGAVKVLQNCSAIDLAISGEGEAILPKIMQIISQGDRPRGLPGMAWREAANGKIAARELQPPLQYQAWPNDSPPCMSE
;
A
#
# COMPACT_ATOMS: atom_id res chain seq x y z
N MET A 1 12.17 2.39 -14.67
CA MET A 1 10.76 2.37 -14.20
C MET A 1 10.57 3.40 -13.09
N ARG A 2 9.34 3.74 -12.74
CA ARG A 2 9.01 4.76 -11.75
C ARG A 2 8.08 4.23 -10.66
N LEU A 3 8.54 4.35 -9.42
CA LEU A 3 7.74 4.13 -8.23
C LEU A 3 7.24 5.47 -7.73
N VAL A 4 5.93 5.58 -7.51
CA VAL A 4 5.31 6.73 -6.85
C VAL A 4 4.73 6.31 -5.51
N TRP A 5 5.07 7.03 -4.45
CA TRP A 5 4.52 6.85 -3.11
C TRP A 5 3.40 7.86 -2.85
N LEU A 6 2.18 7.39 -2.65
CA LEU A 6 1.03 8.21 -2.26
C LEU A 6 0.86 8.16 -0.73
N SER A 7 1.06 9.30 -0.07
CA SER A 7 0.88 9.46 1.37
C SER A 7 -0.22 10.46 1.67
N ILE A 8 -1.36 9.97 2.16
CA ILE A 8 -2.46 10.81 2.65
C ILE A 8 -2.46 10.77 4.17
N ASN A 9 -2.06 11.89 4.78
CA ASN A 9 -1.99 12.03 6.23
C ASN A 9 -3.26 12.69 6.78
N ALA A 10 -3.51 12.55 8.09
CA ALA A 10 -4.59 13.29 8.75
C ALA A 10 -4.33 14.81 8.72
N SER A 11 -3.05 15.20 8.85
CA SER A 11 -2.56 16.59 8.72
C SER A 11 -1.10 16.60 8.22
N TYR A 12 -0.60 17.77 7.83
CA TYR A 12 0.78 17.95 7.34
C TYR A 12 1.88 17.81 8.41
N SER A 13 1.53 17.57 9.67
CA SER A 13 2.47 17.55 10.80
C SER A 13 3.27 16.24 10.93
N HIS A 14 3.03 15.24 10.08
CA HIS A 14 3.65 13.92 10.19
C HIS A 14 4.24 13.44 8.86
N SER A 15 5.49 13.01 8.89
CA SER A 15 6.17 12.32 7.78
C SER A 15 6.04 10.81 7.95
N SER A 16 5.82 10.07 6.87
CA SER A 16 5.77 8.61 6.91
C SER A 16 7.17 8.02 7.13
N LEU A 17 7.37 7.29 8.23
CA LEU A 17 8.61 6.54 8.48
C LEU A 17 8.76 5.32 7.56
N ALA A 18 7.67 4.84 6.95
CA ALA A 18 7.71 3.68 6.07
C ALA A 18 8.50 3.95 4.78
N LEU A 19 8.37 5.14 4.19
CA LEU A 19 9.00 5.45 2.90
C LEU A 19 10.55 5.37 2.96
N PRO A 20 11.24 6.01 3.93
CA PRO A 20 12.70 5.87 4.05
C PRO A 20 13.17 4.42 4.24
N LEU A 21 12.46 3.62 5.06
CA LEU A 21 12.81 2.22 5.33
C LEU A 21 12.63 1.35 4.08
N LEU A 22 11.51 1.49 3.38
CA LEU A 22 11.25 0.80 2.12
C LEU A 22 12.24 1.18 1.03
N HIS A 23 12.59 2.47 0.94
CA HIS A 23 13.62 2.94 0.02
C HIS A 23 14.98 2.32 0.32
N GLN A 24 15.36 2.25 1.60
CA GLN A 24 16.60 1.60 2.05
C GLN A 24 16.62 0.11 1.71
N ALA A 25 15.52 -0.60 1.96
CA ALA A 25 15.40 -2.02 1.64
C ALA A 25 15.48 -2.31 0.13
N ALA A 26 15.07 -1.35 -0.71
CA ALA A 26 15.05 -1.47 -2.15
C ALA A 26 16.23 -0.80 -2.88
N GLN A 27 17.30 -0.42 -2.17
CA GLN A 27 18.47 0.26 -2.76
C GLN A 27 19.13 -0.52 -3.91
N SER A 28 19.01 -1.84 -3.93
CA SER A 28 19.54 -2.70 -5.00
C SER A 28 18.80 -2.54 -6.34
N GLN A 29 17.60 -1.92 -6.35
CA GLN A 29 16.76 -1.73 -7.52
C GLN A 29 17.10 -0.42 -8.26
N SER A 30 18.34 -0.29 -8.77
CA SER A 30 18.88 0.95 -9.36
C SER A 30 18.18 1.41 -10.66
N SER A 31 17.43 0.53 -11.32
CA SER A 31 16.63 0.84 -12.52
C SER A 31 15.32 1.60 -12.22
N TRP A 32 15.04 1.87 -10.94
CA TRP A 32 13.85 2.54 -10.47
C TRP A 32 14.13 3.96 -10.02
N THR A 33 13.28 4.88 -10.46
CA THR A 33 13.19 6.24 -9.93
C THR A 33 12.08 6.31 -8.90
N TRP A 34 12.27 7.09 -7.83
CA TRP A 34 11.33 7.22 -6.72
C TRP A 34 10.78 8.64 -6.68
N GLN A 35 9.46 8.76 -6.59
CA GLN A 35 8.76 10.02 -6.39
C GLN A 35 7.72 9.84 -5.28
N LYS A 36 7.31 10.95 -4.67
CA LYS A 36 6.24 10.95 -3.68
C LYS A 36 5.21 12.02 -3.98
N LEU A 37 3.96 11.72 -3.70
CA LEU A 37 2.86 12.66 -3.62
C LEU A 37 2.31 12.61 -2.19
N GLU A 38 2.61 13.66 -1.42
CA GLU A 38 2.14 13.83 -0.04
C GLU A 38 1.03 14.86 0.00
N SER A 39 -0.01 14.57 0.77
CA SER A 39 -1.21 15.41 0.89
C SER A 39 -1.98 15.06 2.16
N SER A 40 -3.06 15.78 2.43
CA SER A 40 -3.92 15.58 3.61
C SER A 40 -5.38 15.35 3.22
N LEU A 41 -6.20 14.88 4.17
CA LEU A 41 -7.64 14.68 3.97
C LEU A 41 -8.42 15.95 3.59
N GLY A 42 -7.85 17.15 3.78
CA GLY A 42 -8.49 18.41 3.41
C GLY A 42 -8.44 18.73 1.91
N ASP A 43 -7.62 18.00 1.14
CA ASP A 43 -7.40 18.27 -0.28
C ASP A 43 -8.48 17.61 -1.17
N ASN A 44 -8.54 18.00 -2.46
CA ASN A 44 -9.51 17.41 -3.39
C ASN A 44 -8.98 16.10 -4.00
N PRO A 45 -9.71 14.97 -3.88
CA PRO A 45 -9.24 13.68 -4.41
C PRO A 45 -9.15 13.64 -5.96
N GLY A 46 -9.96 14.44 -6.67
CA GLY A 46 -9.90 14.54 -8.13
C GLY A 46 -8.64 15.27 -8.59
N GLU A 47 -8.29 16.39 -7.95
CA GLU A 47 -7.05 17.12 -8.23
C GLU A 47 -5.82 16.26 -7.92
N LEU A 48 -5.83 15.53 -6.79
CA LEU A 48 -4.76 14.61 -6.44
C LEU A 48 -4.62 13.47 -7.45
N ALA A 49 -5.72 12.96 -8.00
CA ALA A 49 -5.65 11.95 -9.06
C ALA A 49 -5.00 12.49 -10.34
N LEU A 50 -5.24 13.76 -10.70
CA LEU A 50 -4.58 14.41 -11.84
C LEU A 50 -3.09 14.62 -11.57
N ARG A 51 -2.72 15.17 -10.42
CA ARG A 51 -1.31 15.34 -10.01
C ARG A 51 -0.58 14.00 -9.99
N LEU A 52 -1.24 12.95 -9.48
CA LEU A 52 -0.69 11.60 -9.48
C LEU A 52 -0.50 11.06 -10.91
N SER A 53 -1.43 11.36 -11.82
CA SER A 53 -1.35 10.97 -13.23
C SER A 53 -0.15 11.61 -13.94
N GLU A 54 0.18 12.86 -13.64
CA GLU A 54 1.35 13.56 -14.21
C GLU A 54 2.68 12.87 -13.83
N LEU A 55 2.71 12.16 -12.71
CA LEU A 55 3.89 11.43 -12.27
C LEU A 55 4.12 10.15 -13.08
N GLN A 56 3.19 9.66 -13.91
CA GLN A 56 3.38 8.49 -14.79
C GLN A 56 4.02 7.28 -14.08
N ALA A 57 3.36 6.79 -13.03
CA ALA A 57 3.86 5.69 -12.21
C ALA A 57 3.79 4.35 -12.95
N ASP A 58 4.86 3.56 -12.94
CA ASP A 58 4.82 2.13 -13.29
C ASP A 58 4.33 1.30 -12.10
N LEU A 59 4.71 1.73 -10.89
CA LEU A 59 4.34 1.15 -9.61
C LEU A 59 3.88 2.27 -8.67
N LEU A 60 2.66 2.16 -8.16
CA LEU A 60 2.10 3.07 -7.17
C LEU A 60 1.97 2.35 -5.83
N CYS A 61 2.57 2.90 -4.79
CA CYS A 61 2.46 2.39 -3.43
C CYS A 61 1.69 3.39 -2.56
N CYS A 62 0.74 2.91 -1.76
CA CYS A 62 -0.01 3.72 -0.81
C CYS A 62 -0.11 3.05 0.56
N SER A 63 -0.21 3.87 1.61
CA SER A 63 -0.47 3.40 2.98
C SER A 63 -1.90 3.69 3.38
N LEU A 64 -2.60 2.65 3.84
CA LEU A 64 -3.98 2.71 4.29
C LEU A 64 -4.06 2.67 5.81
N PHE A 65 -4.73 3.66 6.35
CA PHE A 65 -5.10 3.79 7.75
C PHE A 65 -6.62 3.93 7.84
N LEU A 66 -7.19 3.61 9.00
CA LEU A 66 -8.62 3.74 9.28
C LEU A 66 -9.21 5.08 8.79
N PHE A 67 -8.49 6.19 8.99
CA PHE A 67 -8.98 7.52 8.65
C PHE A 67 -8.88 7.89 7.16
N ASN A 68 -8.05 7.21 6.35
CA ASN A 68 -7.77 7.63 4.97
C ASN A 68 -8.27 6.69 3.87
N CYS A 69 -8.77 5.50 4.20
CA CYS A 69 -9.11 4.47 3.21
C CYS A 69 -10.02 4.99 2.10
N GLU A 70 -11.19 5.53 2.46
CA GLU A 70 -12.18 6.00 1.48
C GLU A 70 -11.64 7.14 0.60
N PHE A 71 -10.85 8.03 1.19
CA PHE A 71 -10.22 9.13 0.46
C PHE A 71 -9.19 8.61 -0.56
N VAL A 72 -8.32 7.68 -0.13
CA VAL A 72 -7.34 7.05 -1.01
C VAL A 72 -8.04 6.24 -2.11
N TYR A 73 -9.08 5.47 -1.80
CA TYR A 73 -9.85 4.73 -2.81
C TYR A 73 -10.44 5.64 -3.88
N SER A 74 -10.97 6.81 -3.47
CA SER A 74 -11.49 7.83 -4.38
C SER A 74 -10.42 8.34 -5.37
N ILE A 75 -9.17 8.53 -4.91
CA ILE A 75 -8.04 8.90 -5.77
C ILE A 75 -7.70 7.74 -6.71
N LEU A 76 -7.50 6.54 -6.16
CA LEU A 76 -7.02 5.37 -6.91
C LEU A 76 -8.00 4.94 -8.01
N GLN A 77 -9.31 5.01 -7.75
CA GLN A 77 -10.33 4.69 -8.76
C GLN A 77 -10.25 5.64 -9.96
N ARG A 78 -10.02 6.94 -9.73
CA ARG A 78 -9.85 7.94 -10.81
C ARG A 78 -8.53 7.74 -11.55
N PHE A 79 -7.45 7.52 -10.80
CA PHE A 79 -6.13 7.27 -11.36
C PHE A 79 -6.10 6.01 -12.25
N ARG A 80 -6.74 4.91 -11.81
CA ARG A 80 -6.80 3.64 -12.56
C ARG A 80 -7.46 3.76 -13.94
N VAL A 81 -8.40 4.68 -14.12
CA VAL A 81 -9.02 4.93 -15.44
C VAL A 81 -8.00 5.47 -16.44
N LEU A 82 -7.09 6.33 -15.98
CA LEU A 82 -6.05 6.94 -16.81
C LEU A 82 -4.81 6.04 -16.95
N HIS A 83 -4.55 5.20 -15.94
CA HIS A 83 -3.36 4.35 -15.84
C HIS A 83 -3.72 2.88 -15.62
N PRO A 84 -4.35 2.20 -16.61
CA PRO A 84 -4.81 0.81 -16.46
C PRO A 84 -3.67 -0.21 -16.30
N HIS A 85 -2.44 0.18 -16.63
CA HIS A 85 -1.26 -0.69 -16.57
C HIS A 85 -0.38 -0.47 -15.34
N CYS A 86 -0.61 0.61 -14.57
CA CYS A 86 0.15 0.86 -13.34
C CYS A 86 -0.20 -0.19 -12.29
N VAL A 87 0.81 -0.84 -11.72
CA VAL A 87 0.62 -1.77 -10.60
C VAL A 87 0.38 -0.96 -9.34
N ILE A 88 -0.74 -1.19 -8.66
CA ILE A 88 -1.13 -0.45 -7.45
C ILE A 88 -1.07 -1.37 -6.23
N ILE A 89 -0.27 -0.97 -5.25
CA ILE A 89 -0.02 -1.69 -4.01
C ILE A 89 -0.51 -0.88 -2.82
N ALA A 90 -1.27 -1.53 -1.94
CA ALA A 90 -1.63 -1.00 -0.64
C ALA A 90 -0.85 -1.72 0.47
N GLY A 91 -0.45 -0.97 1.49
CA GLY A 91 0.04 -1.48 2.77
C GLY A 91 -0.57 -0.71 3.93
N GLY A 92 0.03 -0.81 5.11
CA GLY A 92 -0.45 -0.16 6.33
C GLY A 92 -1.36 -1.05 7.17
N PRO A 93 -1.81 -0.57 8.35
CA PRO A 93 -2.53 -1.37 9.34
C PRO A 93 -3.82 -2.01 8.80
N GLU A 94 -4.50 -1.37 7.85
CA GLU A 94 -5.73 -1.90 7.24
C GLU A 94 -5.49 -3.14 6.37
N CYS A 95 -4.24 -3.41 6.01
CA CYS A 95 -3.85 -4.60 5.25
C CYS A 95 -3.46 -5.79 6.16
N LEU A 96 -3.48 -5.67 7.49
CA LEU A 96 -3.09 -6.78 8.37
C LEU A 96 -4.09 -7.95 8.32
N GLY A 97 -3.56 -9.16 8.15
CA GLY A 97 -4.31 -10.40 8.12
C GLY A 97 -5.43 -10.37 7.07
N PRO A 98 -6.66 -10.75 7.44
CA PRO A 98 -7.81 -10.67 6.52
C PRO A 98 -8.09 -9.26 5.95
N GLY A 99 -7.53 -8.21 6.54
CA GLY A 99 -7.63 -6.84 6.04
C GLY A 99 -7.11 -6.68 4.61
N ALA A 100 -5.99 -7.32 4.27
CA ALA A 100 -5.44 -7.29 2.90
C ALA A 100 -6.46 -7.75 1.85
N VAL A 101 -7.23 -8.80 2.14
CA VAL A 101 -8.28 -9.29 1.23
C VAL A 101 -9.44 -8.29 1.13
N LYS A 102 -9.86 -7.71 2.27
CA LYS A 102 -10.95 -6.72 2.31
C LYS A 102 -10.61 -5.44 1.53
N VAL A 103 -9.38 -4.95 1.63
CA VAL A 103 -8.91 -3.80 0.84
C VAL A 103 -9.09 -4.04 -0.66
N LEU A 104 -8.70 -5.23 -1.15
CA LEU A 104 -8.89 -5.60 -2.56
C LEU A 104 -10.36 -5.80 -2.95
N GLN A 105 -11.23 -6.18 -2.01
CA GLN A 105 -12.68 -6.27 -2.26
C GLN A 105 -13.32 -4.88 -2.35
N ASN A 106 -12.89 -3.95 -1.49
CA ASN A 106 -13.45 -2.61 -1.39
C ASN A 106 -12.97 -1.68 -2.52
N CYS A 107 -11.75 -1.88 -3.02
CA CYS A 107 -11.19 -1.06 -4.09
C CYS A 107 -10.62 -1.93 -5.22
N SER A 108 -11.35 -2.01 -6.34
CA SER A 108 -10.92 -2.74 -7.55
C SER A 108 -9.69 -2.15 -8.23
N ALA A 109 -9.36 -0.89 -7.94
CA ALA A 109 -8.16 -0.23 -8.45
C ALA A 109 -6.87 -0.77 -7.83
N ILE A 110 -6.93 -1.41 -6.65
CA ILE A 110 -5.75 -1.97 -6.00
C ILE A 110 -5.53 -3.40 -6.55
N ASP A 111 -4.29 -3.69 -6.95
CA ASP A 111 -3.91 -5.01 -7.46
C ASP A 111 -3.37 -5.91 -6.35
N LEU A 112 -2.55 -5.34 -5.46
CA LEU A 112 -1.83 -6.04 -4.40
C LEU A 112 -2.04 -5.37 -3.05
N ALA A 113 -2.22 -6.16 -2.00
CA ALA A 113 -2.22 -5.69 -0.61
C ALA A 113 -1.16 -6.45 0.19
N ILE A 114 -0.29 -5.71 0.88
CA ILE A 114 0.81 -6.26 1.67
C ILE A 114 0.42 -6.26 3.15
N SER A 115 0.39 -7.46 3.73
CA SER A 115 0.08 -7.70 5.13
C SER A 115 1.37 -7.89 5.92
N GLY A 116 1.67 -6.95 6.81
CA GLY A 116 2.89 -6.95 7.61
C GLY A 116 3.94 -5.97 7.05
N GLU A 117 5.20 -6.27 7.32
CA GLU A 117 6.34 -5.43 6.92
C GLU A 117 6.64 -5.54 5.41
N GLY A 118 6.89 -4.40 4.77
CA GLY A 118 7.01 -4.28 3.31
C GLY A 118 8.46 -4.40 2.79
N GLU A 119 9.44 -4.25 3.65
CA GLU A 119 10.86 -4.10 3.33
C GLU A 119 11.41 -5.33 2.62
N ALA A 120 11.00 -6.52 3.03
CA ALA A 120 11.47 -7.78 2.46
C ALA A 120 10.77 -8.14 1.13
N ILE A 121 9.57 -7.61 0.88
CA ILE A 121 8.73 -8.00 -0.26
C ILE A 121 8.78 -6.97 -1.40
N LEU A 122 8.88 -5.68 -1.11
CA LEU A 122 8.89 -4.62 -2.11
C LEU A 122 10.01 -4.78 -3.15
N PRO A 123 11.28 -5.07 -2.80
CA PRO A 123 12.33 -5.28 -3.79
C PRO A 123 12.05 -6.45 -4.74
N LYS A 124 11.41 -7.52 -4.23
CA LYS A 124 11.01 -8.69 -5.04
C LYS A 124 9.92 -8.31 -6.02
N ILE A 125 8.94 -7.52 -5.59
CA ILE A 125 7.87 -7.01 -6.46
C ILE A 125 8.46 -6.14 -7.57
N MET A 126 9.35 -5.20 -7.22
CA MET A 126 10.02 -4.34 -8.19
C MET A 126 10.83 -5.15 -9.22
N GLN A 127 11.52 -6.20 -8.79
CA GLN A 127 12.26 -7.09 -9.68
C GLN A 127 11.33 -7.84 -10.65
N ILE A 128 10.22 -8.40 -10.15
CA ILE A 128 9.23 -9.12 -10.98
C ILE A 128 8.63 -8.18 -12.04
N ILE A 129 8.25 -6.97 -11.64
CA ILE A 129 7.72 -5.96 -12.56
C ILE A 129 8.77 -5.56 -13.61
N SER A 130 10.05 -5.45 -13.22
CA SER A 130 11.15 -5.13 -14.13
C SER A 130 11.40 -6.22 -15.18
N GLN A 131 10.97 -7.46 -14.91
CA GLN A 131 11.03 -8.59 -15.85
C GLN A 131 9.79 -8.67 -16.75
N GLY A 132 8.83 -7.77 -16.59
CA GLY A 132 7.58 -7.75 -17.36
C GLY A 132 6.52 -8.74 -16.85
N ASP A 133 6.69 -9.29 -15.65
CA ASP A 133 5.74 -10.23 -15.04
C ASP A 133 4.91 -9.55 -13.94
N ARG A 134 3.81 -10.20 -13.53
CA ARG A 134 2.91 -9.72 -12.48
C ARG A 134 3.25 -10.38 -11.12
N PRO A 135 3.50 -9.59 -10.06
CA PRO A 135 3.73 -10.14 -8.74
C PRO A 135 2.52 -10.93 -8.22
N ARG A 136 2.78 -12.16 -7.74
CA ARG A 136 1.77 -13.05 -7.15
C ARG A 136 2.42 -14.09 -6.26
N GLY A 137 1.67 -14.61 -5.30
CA GLY A 137 2.10 -15.78 -4.51
C GLY A 137 3.31 -15.54 -3.61
N LEU A 138 3.66 -14.29 -3.30
CA LEU A 138 4.68 -13.97 -2.30
C LEU A 138 4.07 -14.06 -0.88
N PRO A 139 4.80 -14.55 0.13
CA PRO A 139 4.36 -14.49 1.52
C PRO A 139 4.03 -13.06 1.97
N GLY A 140 2.96 -12.89 2.75
CA GLY A 140 2.50 -11.57 3.21
C GLY A 140 1.71 -10.79 2.16
N MET A 141 1.23 -11.42 1.07
CA MET A 141 0.55 -10.75 -0.04
C MET A 141 -0.86 -11.30 -0.26
N ALA A 142 -1.81 -10.40 -0.49
CA ALA A 142 -3.04 -10.67 -1.23
C ALA A 142 -2.94 -10.03 -2.62
N TRP A 143 -3.50 -10.68 -3.64
CA TRP A 143 -3.47 -10.19 -5.02
C TRP A 143 -4.74 -10.55 -5.79
N ARG A 144 -4.99 -9.80 -6.87
CA ARG A 144 -6.05 -10.09 -7.84
C ARG A 144 -5.52 -10.93 -9.01
N GLU A 145 -6.16 -12.06 -9.28
CA GLU A 145 -5.85 -12.92 -10.43
C GLU A 145 -6.28 -12.27 -11.74
N ALA A 146 -5.36 -12.16 -12.70
CA ALA A 146 -5.63 -11.55 -14.00
C ALA A 146 -6.66 -12.32 -14.84
N ALA A 147 -6.74 -13.64 -14.67
CA ALA A 147 -7.57 -14.50 -15.51
C ALA A 147 -9.08 -14.42 -15.17
N ASN A 148 -9.42 -14.18 -13.91
CA ASN A 148 -10.80 -14.27 -13.43
C ASN A 148 -11.18 -13.22 -12.38
N GLY A 149 -10.27 -12.32 -12.01
CA GLY A 149 -10.50 -11.27 -11.01
C GLY A 149 -10.62 -11.76 -9.57
N LYS A 150 -10.46 -13.07 -9.30
CA LYS A 150 -10.53 -13.62 -7.94
C LYS A 150 -9.38 -13.10 -7.11
N ILE A 151 -9.64 -12.89 -5.82
CA ILE A 151 -8.61 -12.50 -4.86
C ILE A 151 -8.02 -13.76 -4.26
N ALA A 152 -6.70 -13.87 -4.32
CA ALA A 152 -5.91 -14.91 -3.68
C ALA A 152 -4.98 -14.27 -2.64
N ALA A 153 -4.50 -15.08 -1.70
CA ALA A 153 -3.60 -14.62 -0.65
C ALA A 153 -2.67 -15.72 -0.17
N ARG A 154 -1.50 -15.32 0.36
CA ARG A 154 -0.50 -16.24 0.90
C ARG A 154 0.10 -15.68 2.18
N GLU A 155 0.07 -16.48 3.25
CA GLU A 155 0.79 -16.24 4.51
C GLU A 155 0.59 -14.80 5.03
N LEU A 156 -0.67 -14.36 5.14
CA LEU A 156 -1.00 -13.02 5.64
C LEU A 156 -0.68 -12.92 7.13
N GLN A 157 0.04 -11.88 7.53
CA GLN A 157 0.39 -11.62 8.92
C GLN A 157 -0.79 -10.99 9.69
N PRO A 158 -1.40 -11.69 10.67
CA PRO A 158 -2.51 -11.14 11.43
C PRO A 158 -2.06 -9.99 12.35
N PRO A 159 -2.99 -9.12 12.79
CA PRO A 159 -2.70 -8.21 13.89
C PRO A 159 -2.34 -8.99 15.17
N LEU A 160 -1.66 -8.31 16.10
CA LEU A 160 -1.33 -8.89 17.41
C LEU A 160 -2.60 -9.41 18.10
N GLN A 161 -2.51 -10.64 18.63
CA GLN A 161 -3.60 -11.28 19.35
C GLN A 161 -3.48 -10.98 20.84
N TYR A 162 -4.24 -10.00 21.32
CA TYR A 162 -4.19 -9.56 22.72
C TYR A 162 -4.91 -10.51 23.70
N GLN A 163 -5.71 -11.46 23.22
CA GLN A 163 -6.50 -12.36 24.07
C GLN A 163 -5.65 -13.28 24.97
N ALA A 164 -4.40 -13.52 24.60
CA ALA A 164 -3.46 -14.33 25.37
C ALA A 164 -2.59 -13.50 26.33
N TRP A 165 -2.78 -12.18 26.40
CA TRP A 165 -1.95 -11.32 27.23
C TRP A 165 -2.41 -11.36 28.70
N PRO A 166 -1.50 -11.18 29.67
CA PRO A 166 -1.87 -11.08 31.08
C PRO A 166 -2.87 -9.93 31.31
N ASN A 167 -3.87 -10.15 32.15
CA ASN A 167 -4.86 -9.13 32.57
C ASN A 167 -4.36 -8.27 33.75
N ASP A 168 -3.05 -8.17 33.93
CA ASP A 168 -2.47 -7.37 35.01
C ASP A 168 -2.70 -5.88 34.75
N SER A 169 -2.94 -5.10 35.81
CA SER A 169 -3.04 -3.65 35.69
C SER A 169 -1.73 -3.08 35.13
N PRO A 170 -1.78 -2.23 34.08
CA PRO A 170 -0.56 -1.65 33.56
C PRO A 170 0.09 -0.75 34.63
N PRO A 171 1.43 -0.72 34.70
CA PRO A 171 2.16 0.07 35.69
C PRO A 171 1.97 1.59 35.51
N CYS A 172 1.50 2.01 34.34
CA CYS A 172 1.13 3.38 34.01
C CYS A 172 -0.30 3.37 33.45
N MET A 173 -1.18 4.14 34.08
CA MET A 173 -2.55 4.36 33.62
C MET A 173 -2.59 5.68 32.85
N SER A 174 -3.24 5.70 31.69
CA SER A 174 -3.62 6.96 31.07
C SER A 174 -4.67 7.64 31.94
N GLU A 175 -4.48 8.93 32.24
CA GLU A 175 -5.47 9.77 32.93
C GLU A 175 -6.79 9.90 32.16
#